data_AF-A0A524D5Y9-F1
#
_entry.id   AF-A0A524D5Y9-F1
#
_cell.length_a   1.000
_cell.length_b   1.000
_cell.length_c   1.000
_cell.angle_alpha   90.00
_cell.angle_beta   90.00
_cell.angle_gamma   90.00
#
_symmetry.space_group_name_H-M   'P 1'
#
loop_
_entity.id
_entity.type
_entity.pdbx_description
1 polymer ?
#
loop_
_entity_poly.entity_id
_entity_poly.type
_entity_poly.pdbx_seq_one_letter_code
_entity_poly.pdbx_strand_id
1 'polypeptide(L)'
;MKNIKEIKFYIVHNIIDALKKGDFHILSQELNKINITNIDPAYREAIEDNYYEALSNNLIKKRFEHFKELISYSDNLDIFIEVDRISHRFEIISELISSCIESVSSGYRTSALGEIIEIIRFYNESNLLNRDLSQKELGEIADLHKDSLLLSNLKDLFGNVNNSLLFFIYNELPRTLYNFFVTSPNAYSLYTDISQLIEYIRSSFFDNYSIYGLSVKKLGSVKTFFKEFITSYNKKYKNTKDKQDFVEFTTSHSYSIIYTSRLLREERVEKKHLVSPSNIFENLEEILHKAVYKFFSLSMVLLGGLGPQGHGFTYATPKGEVVEICSDIKENEAIIIKYKEFLKRKFLKEFDSQLENVGFKQTVINQIIDFLNESLLKEELINYRKKDELIARIKKYITENETLGHYSKNQVDLMISEISKAISLILRPINMVDQFKTRMELIKQGKINSEDIAKLTSLRNKSHYDVLRERFFYQHIVKWFYDLYVERKGS
;
A
#
# COMPACT_ATOMS: atom_id res chain seq x y z
N MET A 1 -2.15 -45.27 -42.13
CA MET A 1 -1.53 -44.00 -41.71
C MET A 1 -2.57 -42.90 -41.87
N LYS A 2 -3.09 -42.29 -40.79
CA LYS A 2 -3.88 -41.06 -40.90
C LYS A 2 -3.03 -40.02 -41.63
N ASN A 3 -3.62 -39.35 -42.61
CA ASN A 3 -2.89 -38.48 -43.52
C ASN A 3 -2.28 -37.33 -42.70
N ILE A 4 -0.96 -37.11 -42.77
CA ILE A 4 -0.25 -36.08 -41.98
C ILE A 4 -0.90 -34.68 -42.17
N LYS A 5 -1.50 -34.43 -43.34
CA LYS A 5 -2.29 -33.23 -43.63
C LYS A 5 -3.56 -33.10 -42.78
N GLU A 6 -4.29 -34.19 -42.56
CA GLU A 6 -5.52 -34.19 -41.74
C GLU A 6 -5.21 -33.94 -40.26
N ILE A 7 -4.09 -34.47 -39.75
CA ILE A 7 -3.65 -34.24 -38.37
C ILE A 7 -3.27 -32.77 -38.17
N LYS A 8 -2.52 -32.18 -39.11
CA LYS A 8 -2.17 -30.75 -39.07
C LYS A 8 -3.39 -29.85 -39.14
N PHE A 9 -4.35 -30.16 -40.03
CA PHE A 9 -5.62 -29.46 -40.13
C PHE A 9 -6.38 -29.46 -38.80
N TYR A 10 -6.46 -30.62 -38.14
CA TYR A 10 -7.15 -30.75 -36.85
C TYR A 10 -6.47 -29.93 -35.74
N ILE A 11 -5.13 -29.98 -35.66
CA ILE A 11 -4.37 -29.20 -34.65
C ILE A 11 -4.59 -27.69 -34.86
N VAL A 12 -4.50 -27.21 -36.11
CA VAL A 12 -4.75 -25.80 -36.45
C VAL A 12 -6.17 -25.37 -36.07
N HIS A 13 -7.18 -26.19 -36.37
CA HIS A 13 -8.56 -25.91 -35.98
C HIS A 13 -8.73 -25.87 -34.46
N ASN A 14 -8.08 -26.78 -33.72
CA ASN A 14 -8.11 -26.76 -32.27
C ASN A 14 -7.45 -25.51 -31.68
N ILE A 15 -6.34 -25.05 -32.27
CA ILE A 15 -5.68 -23.80 -31.87
C ILE A 15 -6.65 -22.62 -32.05
N ILE A 16 -7.26 -22.49 -33.24
CA ILE A 16 -8.23 -21.43 -33.52
C ILE A 16 -9.41 -21.50 -32.54
N ASP A 17 -9.98 -22.68 -32.32
CA ASP A 17 -11.09 -22.87 -31.39
C ASP A 17 -10.70 -22.57 -29.94
N ALA A 18 -9.49 -22.95 -29.53
CA ALA A 18 -8.96 -22.66 -28.20
C ALA A 18 -8.75 -21.16 -28.00
N LEU A 19 -8.22 -20.44 -28.99
CA LEU A 19 -8.08 -18.99 -28.96
C LEU A 19 -9.45 -18.30 -28.82
N LYS A 20 -10.44 -18.70 -29.64
CA LYS A 20 -11.82 -18.17 -29.56
C LYS A 20 -12.47 -18.40 -28.20
N LYS A 21 -12.27 -19.58 -27.62
CA LYS A 21 -12.87 -19.97 -26.32
C LYS A 21 -12.07 -19.44 -25.13
N GLY A 22 -10.81 -19.04 -25.34
CA GLY A 22 -9.86 -18.73 -24.27
C GLY A 22 -9.46 -19.97 -23.45
N ASP A 23 -9.32 -21.14 -24.10
CA ASP A 23 -8.90 -22.38 -23.46
C ASP A 23 -7.37 -22.55 -23.57
N PHE A 24 -6.65 -21.92 -22.66
CA PHE A 24 -5.18 -21.93 -22.65
C PHE A 24 -4.59 -23.30 -22.36
N HIS A 25 -5.33 -24.18 -21.69
CA HIS A 25 -4.89 -25.55 -21.47
C HIS A 25 -4.84 -26.32 -22.78
N ILE A 26 -5.92 -26.29 -23.57
CA ILE A 26 -5.94 -26.90 -24.91
C ILE A 26 -4.90 -26.23 -25.81
N LEU A 27 -4.80 -24.90 -25.80
CA LEU A 27 -3.81 -24.17 -26.59
C LEU A 27 -2.39 -24.67 -26.30
N SER A 28 -1.99 -24.75 -25.03
CA SER A 28 -0.65 -25.23 -24.64
C SER A 28 -0.37 -26.66 -25.12
N GLN A 29 -1.37 -27.55 -25.06
CA GLN A 29 -1.23 -28.93 -25.52
C GLN A 29 -1.04 -29.02 -27.02
N GLU A 30 -1.79 -28.22 -27.79
CA GLU A 30 -1.73 -28.23 -29.25
C GLU A 30 -0.46 -27.56 -29.79
N LEU A 31 0.02 -26.50 -29.13
CA LEU A 31 1.29 -25.84 -29.48
C LEU A 31 2.50 -26.78 -29.37
N ASN A 32 2.50 -27.71 -28.40
CA ASN A 32 3.54 -28.73 -28.27
C ASN A 32 3.54 -29.77 -29.40
N LYS A 33 2.49 -29.82 -30.22
CA LYS A 33 2.30 -30.83 -31.28
C LYS A 33 2.56 -30.27 -32.69
N ILE A 34 2.80 -28.96 -32.84
CA ILE A 34 2.91 -28.30 -34.15
C ILE A 34 4.33 -27.81 -34.44
N ASN A 35 4.73 -27.89 -35.72
CA ASN A 35 5.90 -27.18 -36.25
C ASN A 35 5.39 -26.17 -37.30
N ILE A 36 5.52 -24.89 -36.96
CA ILE A 36 4.80 -23.75 -37.59
C ILE A 36 5.32 -23.46 -39.01
N THR A 37 6.54 -23.90 -39.34
CA THR A 37 7.24 -23.59 -40.59
C THR A 37 6.56 -24.12 -41.87
N ASN A 38 5.46 -24.87 -41.77
CA ASN A 38 4.72 -25.47 -42.89
C ASN A 38 3.19 -25.32 -42.77
N ILE A 39 2.69 -24.27 -42.11
CA ILE A 39 1.27 -23.94 -42.07
C ILE A 39 0.90 -23.12 -43.32
N ASP A 40 -0.25 -23.43 -43.94
CA ASP A 40 -0.76 -22.68 -45.08
C ASP A 40 -1.07 -21.23 -44.66
N PRO A 41 -0.69 -20.22 -45.49
CA PRO A 41 -0.89 -18.81 -45.18
C PRO A 41 -2.28 -18.43 -44.68
N ALA A 42 -3.35 -19.02 -45.24
CA ALA A 42 -4.72 -18.71 -44.84
C ALA A 42 -5.02 -19.13 -43.39
N TYR A 43 -4.45 -20.24 -42.93
CA TYR A 43 -4.57 -20.65 -41.53
C TYR A 43 -3.68 -19.82 -40.61
N ARG A 44 -2.53 -19.35 -41.09
CA ARG A 44 -1.65 -18.46 -40.32
C ARG A 44 -2.34 -17.13 -40.02
N GLU A 45 -2.95 -16.53 -41.03
CA GLU A 45 -3.77 -15.31 -40.89
C GLU A 45 -4.92 -15.54 -39.91
N ALA A 46 -5.67 -16.64 -40.08
CA ALA A 46 -6.76 -16.97 -39.16
C ALA A 46 -6.29 -17.18 -37.71
N ILE A 47 -5.17 -17.86 -37.47
CA ILE A 47 -4.59 -18.02 -36.13
C ILE A 47 -4.24 -16.65 -35.55
N GLU A 48 -3.58 -15.81 -36.34
CA GLU A 48 -3.10 -14.51 -35.90
C GLU A 48 -4.25 -13.55 -35.56
N ASP A 49 -5.29 -13.48 -36.39
CA ASP A 49 -6.48 -12.67 -36.12
C ASP A 49 -7.19 -13.11 -34.82
N ASN A 50 -7.38 -14.42 -34.65
CA ASN A 50 -7.99 -14.97 -33.43
C ASN A 50 -7.09 -14.79 -32.20
N TYR A 51 -5.78 -14.73 -32.40
CA TYR A 51 -4.81 -14.46 -31.34
C TYR A 51 -4.93 -13.02 -30.82
N TYR A 52 -4.99 -12.03 -31.72
CA TYR A 52 -5.22 -10.63 -31.33
C TYR A 52 -6.61 -10.40 -30.72
N GLU A 53 -7.64 -11.09 -31.23
CA GLU A 53 -8.97 -11.09 -30.62
C GLU A 53 -8.96 -11.68 -29.20
N ALA A 54 -8.24 -12.79 -28.99
CA ALA A 54 -8.08 -13.41 -27.68
C ALA A 54 -7.33 -12.49 -26.69
N LEU A 55 -6.30 -11.76 -27.14
CA LEU A 55 -5.62 -10.73 -26.34
C LEU A 55 -6.60 -9.63 -25.90
N SER A 56 -7.36 -9.06 -26.84
CA SER A 56 -8.37 -8.02 -26.53
C SER A 56 -9.44 -8.54 -25.56
N ASN A 57 -9.96 -9.75 -25.79
CA ASN A 57 -10.93 -10.41 -24.91
C ASN A 57 -10.42 -10.63 -23.48
N ASN A 58 -9.13 -10.94 -23.31
CA ASN A 58 -8.52 -11.05 -21.98
C ASN A 58 -8.46 -9.70 -21.26
N LEU A 59 -8.21 -8.60 -21.99
CA LEU A 59 -8.25 -7.24 -21.43
C LEU A 59 -9.66 -6.88 -20.95
N ILE A 60 -10.69 -7.09 -21.80
CA ILE A 60 -12.11 -6.84 -21.48
C ILE A 60 -12.52 -7.56 -20.18
N LYS A 61 -12.10 -8.83 -20.04
CA LYS A 61 -12.46 -9.67 -18.89
C LYS A 61 -11.54 -9.48 -17.68
N LYS A 62 -10.61 -8.53 -17.70
CA LYS A 62 -9.60 -8.28 -16.64
C LYS A 62 -8.75 -9.53 -16.31
N ARG A 63 -8.49 -10.39 -17.30
CA ARG A 63 -7.72 -11.64 -17.18
C ARG A 63 -6.24 -11.40 -17.50
N PHE A 64 -5.60 -10.50 -16.76
CA PHE A 64 -4.23 -10.03 -17.03
C PHE A 64 -3.17 -11.14 -16.99
N GLU A 65 -3.32 -12.13 -16.11
CA GLU A 65 -2.39 -13.27 -16.08
C GLU A 65 -2.52 -14.17 -17.32
N HIS A 66 -3.76 -14.41 -17.79
CA HIS A 66 -3.96 -15.13 -19.06
C HIS A 66 -3.50 -14.31 -20.27
N PHE A 67 -3.57 -12.98 -20.22
CA PHE A 67 -2.99 -12.13 -21.25
C PHE A 67 -1.47 -12.34 -21.32
N LYS A 68 -0.77 -12.29 -20.19
CA LYS A 68 0.69 -12.54 -20.13
C LYS A 68 1.04 -13.95 -20.61
N GLU A 69 0.26 -14.94 -20.21
CA GLU A 69 0.43 -16.32 -20.66
C GLU A 69 0.26 -16.41 -22.18
N LEU A 70 -0.77 -15.79 -22.74
CA LEU A 70 -1.00 -15.78 -24.18
C LEU A 70 0.16 -15.11 -24.92
N ILE A 71 0.66 -13.96 -24.44
CA ILE A 71 1.87 -13.31 -24.98
C ILE A 71 3.07 -14.25 -24.99
N SER A 72 3.24 -15.10 -23.97
CA SER A 72 4.34 -16.08 -23.93
C SER A 72 4.23 -17.17 -25.01
N TYR A 73 3.05 -17.38 -25.59
CA TYR A 73 2.83 -18.30 -26.71
C TYR A 73 3.09 -17.68 -28.09
N SER A 74 3.40 -16.37 -28.17
CA SER A 74 3.69 -15.68 -29.44
C SER A 74 4.84 -16.33 -30.21
N ASP A 75 5.94 -16.66 -29.53
CA ASP A 75 7.08 -17.36 -30.10
C ASP A 75 6.70 -18.75 -30.66
N ASN A 76 5.83 -19.47 -29.93
CA ASN A 76 5.30 -20.77 -30.37
C ASN A 76 4.29 -20.67 -31.52
N LEU A 77 3.88 -19.47 -31.91
CA LEU A 77 2.98 -19.23 -33.04
C LEU A 77 3.67 -18.46 -34.17
N ASP A 78 4.94 -18.07 -34.01
CA ASP A 78 5.66 -17.19 -34.94
C ASP A 78 4.86 -15.90 -35.22
N ILE A 79 4.26 -15.34 -34.16
CA ILE A 79 3.51 -14.08 -34.17
C ILE A 79 4.37 -13.01 -33.53
N PHE A 80 4.69 -11.96 -34.27
CA PHE A 80 5.29 -10.77 -33.70
C PHE A 80 4.19 -9.91 -33.06
N ILE A 81 4.35 -9.51 -31.79
CA ILE A 81 3.33 -8.74 -31.08
C ILE A 81 3.34 -7.29 -31.55
N GLU A 82 2.32 -6.94 -32.32
CA GLU A 82 2.00 -5.56 -32.71
C GLU A 82 0.87 -5.04 -31.82
N VAL A 83 1.21 -4.20 -30.84
CA VAL A 83 0.23 -3.65 -29.89
C VAL A 83 -0.92 -2.93 -30.59
N ASP A 84 -0.66 -2.32 -31.75
CA ASP A 84 -1.66 -1.61 -32.54
C ASP A 84 -2.75 -2.51 -33.13
N ARG A 85 -2.49 -3.82 -33.26
CA ARG A 85 -3.46 -4.82 -33.72
C ARG A 85 -4.38 -5.34 -32.61
N ILE A 86 -4.09 -5.00 -31.35
CA ILE A 86 -5.00 -5.31 -30.23
C ILE A 86 -6.15 -4.29 -30.26
N SER A 87 -7.27 -4.70 -30.83
CA SER A 87 -8.46 -3.87 -31.03
C SER A 87 -8.99 -3.28 -29.72
N HIS A 88 -9.43 -2.02 -29.81
CA HIS A 88 -10.14 -1.27 -28.78
C HIS A 88 -9.41 -1.11 -27.43
N ARG A 89 -8.09 -1.29 -27.37
CA ARG A 89 -7.35 -1.28 -26.09
C ARG A 89 -7.54 0.01 -25.28
N PHE A 90 -7.70 1.16 -25.93
CA PHE A 90 -7.93 2.44 -25.25
C PHE A 90 -9.37 2.59 -24.73
N GLU A 91 -10.36 2.11 -25.47
CA GLU A 91 -11.74 2.04 -25.02
C GLU A 91 -11.87 1.07 -23.83
N ILE A 92 -11.23 -0.09 -23.91
CA ILE A 92 -11.25 -1.11 -22.86
C ILE A 92 -10.69 -0.56 -21.54
N ILE A 93 -9.54 0.11 -21.55
CA ILE A 93 -8.99 0.69 -20.31
C ILE A 93 -9.91 1.78 -19.74
N SER A 94 -10.51 2.62 -20.59
CA SER A 94 -11.47 3.64 -20.15
C SER A 94 -12.72 3.02 -19.50
N GLU A 95 -13.23 1.92 -20.04
CA GLU A 95 -14.35 1.16 -19.46
C GLU A 95 -13.96 0.52 -18.12
N LEU A 96 -12.80 -0.13 -18.04
CA LEU A 96 -12.28 -0.74 -16.80
C LEU A 96 -12.11 0.30 -15.68
N ILE A 97 -11.58 1.48 -16.01
CA ILE A 97 -11.43 2.59 -15.06
C ILE A 97 -12.79 3.12 -14.63
N SER A 98 -13.72 3.30 -15.57
CA SER A 98 -15.09 3.76 -15.28
C SER A 98 -15.82 2.79 -14.34
N SER A 99 -15.68 1.48 -14.55
CA SER A 99 -16.23 0.44 -13.65
C SER A 99 -15.63 0.50 -12.24
N CYS A 100 -14.33 0.82 -12.12
CA CYS A 100 -13.70 1.04 -10.82
C CYS A 100 -14.32 2.26 -10.11
N ILE A 101 -14.49 3.38 -10.81
CA ILE A 101 -15.11 4.59 -10.24
C ILE A 101 -16.56 4.32 -9.85
N GLU A 102 -17.33 3.62 -10.68
CA GLU A 102 -18.69 3.20 -10.36
C GLU A 102 -18.74 2.38 -9.07
N SER A 103 -17.78 1.47 -8.87
CA SER A 103 -17.67 0.68 -7.64
C SER A 103 -17.37 1.53 -6.40
N VAL A 104 -16.59 2.61 -6.56
CA VAL A 104 -16.34 3.57 -5.48
C VAL A 104 -17.61 4.37 -5.17
N SER A 105 -18.31 4.86 -6.19
CA SER A 105 -19.47 5.74 -6.02
C SER A 105 -20.74 5.02 -5.58
N SER A 106 -20.98 3.79 -6.03
CA SER A 106 -22.21 3.03 -5.75
C SER A 106 -22.13 2.13 -4.52
N GLY A 107 -20.93 1.64 -4.17
CA GLY A 107 -20.76 0.58 -3.18
C GLY A 107 -19.79 0.90 -2.03
N TYR A 108 -19.28 2.13 -1.93
CA TYR A 108 -18.23 2.52 -0.97
C TYR A 108 -17.00 1.60 -1.01
N ARG A 109 -16.71 0.97 -2.15
CA ARG A 109 -15.54 0.10 -2.35
C ARG A 109 -14.33 0.94 -2.74
N THR A 110 -13.85 1.75 -1.81
CA THR A 110 -12.70 2.64 -2.01
C THR A 110 -11.40 1.91 -2.38
N SER A 111 -11.29 0.60 -2.12
CA SER A 111 -10.20 -0.24 -2.65
C SER A 111 -10.13 -0.25 -4.17
N ALA A 112 -11.22 0.04 -4.87
CA ALA A 112 -11.25 0.13 -6.33
C ALA A 112 -10.44 1.32 -6.88
N LEU A 113 -10.09 2.32 -6.06
CA LEU A 113 -9.08 3.32 -6.44
C LEU A 113 -7.73 2.62 -6.67
N GLY A 114 -7.34 1.74 -5.75
CA GLY A 114 -6.16 0.89 -5.93
C GLY A 114 -6.13 0.11 -7.24
N GLU A 115 -7.29 -0.41 -7.64
CA GLU A 115 -7.41 -1.20 -8.86
C GLU A 115 -7.13 -0.39 -10.14
N ILE A 116 -7.45 0.91 -10.17
CA ILE A 116 -7.11 1.81 -11.29
C ILE A 116 -5.59 1.85 -11.49
N ILE A 117 -4.82 1.95 -10.40
CA ILE A 117 -3.37 1.97 -10.45
C ILE A 117 -2.82 0.65 -11.01
N GLU A 118 -3.36 -0.48 -10.56
CA GLU A 118 -2.94 -1.80 -11.06
C GLU A 118 -3.29 -2.00 -12.54
N ILE A 119 -4.45 -1.51 -13.00
CA ILE A 119 -4.83 -1.53 -14.42
C ILE A 119 -3.84 -0.69 -15.26
N ILE A 120 -3.58 0.56 -14.86
CA ILE A 120 -2.66 1.45 -15.60
C ILE A 120 -1.25 0.86 -15.60
N ARG A 121 -0.79 0.32 -14.46
CA ARG A 121 0.50 -0.36 -14.37
C ARG A 121 0.60 -1.50 -15.37
N PHE A 122 -0.39 -2.39 -15.38
CA PHE A 122 -0.41 -3.53 -16.30
C PHE A 122 -0.38 -3.10 -17.76
N TYR A 123 -1.18 -2.08 -18.12
CA TYR A 123 -1.20 -1.53 -19.48
C TYR A 123 0.14 -0.89 -19.87
N ASN A 124 0.80 -0.21 -18.94
CA ASN A 124 2.11 0.38 -19.18
C ASN A 124 3.21 -0.68 -19.32
N GLU A 125 3.27 -1.65 -18.41
CA GLU A 125 4.24 -2.75 -18.43
C GLU A 125 4.11 -3.62 -19.69
N SER A 126 2.88 -3.78 -20.20
CA SER A 126 2.58 -4.53 -21.42
C SER A 126 2.68 -3.67 -22.70
N ASN A 127 3.18 -2.43 -22.60
CA ASN A 127 3.24 -1.43 -23.68
C ASN A 127 1.90 -1.14 -24.39
N LEU A 128 0.76 -1.48 -23.77
CA LEU A 128 -0.58 -1.30 -24.34
C LEU A 128 -0.97 0.18 -24.47
N LEU A 129 -0.34 1.07 -23.70
CA LEU A 129 -0.52 2.52 -23.84
C LEU A 129 0.31 3.10 -24.99
N ASN A 130 1.27 2.36 -25.54
CA ASN A 130 2.17 2.89 -26.55
C ASN A 130 1.38 3.25 -27.82
N ARG A 131 1.66 4.45 -28.33
CA ARG A 131 1.17 4.96 -29.60
C ARG A 131 2.02 6.15 -30.04
N ASP A 132 2.02 6.40 -31.34
CA ASP A 132 2.59 7.61 -31.89
C ASP A 132 1.80 8.84 -31.47
N LEU A 133 2.49 9.82 -30.91
CA LEU A 133 1.92 11.11 -30.51
C LEU A 133 2.26 12.17 -31.54
N SER A 134 1.25 12.96 -31.91
CA SER A 134 1.43 14.14 -32.75
C SER A 134 2.23 15.23 -32.02
N GLN A 135 2.78 16.18 -32.78
CA GLN A 135 3.49 17.33 -32.20
C GLN A 135 2.61 18.16 -31.25
N LYS A 136 1.30 18.22 -31.51
CA LYS A 136 0.34 18.88 -30.61
C LYS A 136 0.26 18.14 -29.26
N GLU A 137 0.09 16.82 -29.29
CA GLU A 137 0.01 15.99 -28.08
C GLU A 137 1.33 16.01 -27.28
N LEU A 138 2.46 16.01 -27.96
CA LEU A 138 3.78 16.20 -27.32
C LEU A 138 3.89 17.58 -26.67
N GLY A 139 3.34 18.62 -27.31
CA GLY A 139 3.24 19.96 -26.74
C GLY A 139 2.39 20.00 -25.46
N GLU A 140 1.31 19.24 -25.39
CA GLU A 140 0.42 19.17 -24.21
C GLU A 140 1.12 18.59 -22.97
N ILE A 141 2.05 17.65 -23.14
CA ILE A 141 2.78 17.02 -22.03
C ILE A 141 4.15 17.64 -21.74
N ALA A 142 4.60 18.61 -22.54
CA ALA A 142 5.95 19.16 -22.46
C ALA A 142 6.30 19.73 -21.07
N ASP A 143 5.35 20.35 -20.39
CA ASP A 143 5.55 20.89 -19.05
C ASP A 143 5.58 19.83 -17.95
N LEU A 144 4.99 18.64 -18.18
CA LEU A 144 5.05 17.53 -17.23
C LEU A 144 6.47 16.98 -17.09
N HIS A 145 7.28 17.08 -18.14
CA HIS A 145 8.69 16.68 -18.10
C HIS A 145 9.53 17.54 -17.14
N LYS A 146 9.03 18.72 -16.76
CA LYS A 146 9.70 19.63 -15.80
C LYS A 146 9.30 19.34 -14.35
N ASP A 147 8.20 18.61 -14.13
CA ASP A 147 7.71 18.27 -12.79
C ASP A 147 8.40 17.00 -12.27
N SER A 148 9.57 17.19 -11.65
CA SER A 148 10.37 16.10 -11.10
C SER A 148 9.64 15.26 -10.03
N LEU A 149 8.72 15.86 -9.27
CA LEU A 149 7.95 15.14 -8.24
C LEU A 149 6.92 14.22 -8.88
N LEU A 150 6.18 14.73 -9.88
CA LEU A 150 5.24 13.94 -10.66
C LEU A 150 5.97 12.78 -11.33
N LEU A 151 7.06 13.04 -12.06
CA LEU A 151 7.81 11.99 -12.75
C LEU A 151 8.33 10.92 -11.79
N SER A 152 8.81 11.33 -10.61
CA SER A 152 9.27 10.39 -9.58
C SER A 152 8.11 9.52 -9.06
N ASN A 153 6.94 10.11 -8.82
CA ASN A 153 5.74 9.39 -8.41
C ASN A 153 5.23 8.43 -9.50
N LEU A 154 5.20 8.86 -10.76
CA LEU A 154 4.80 8.02 -11.88
C LEU A 154 5.75 6.84 -12.08
N LYS A 155 7.05 7.08 -11.94
CA LYS A 155 8.06 6.01 -12.00
C LYS A 155 7.89 5.00 -10.86
N ASP A 156 7.63 5.48 -9.65
CA ASP A 156 7.37 4.63 -8.48
C ASP A 156 6.08 3.81 -8.63
N LEU A 157 5.05 4.36 -9.27
CA LEU A 157 3.76 3.68 -9.45
C LEU A 157 3.72 2.74 -10.66
N PHE A 158 4.34 3.10 -11.77
CA PHE A 158 4.13 2.47 -13.08
C PHE A 158 5.42 1.99 -13.77
N GLY A 159 6.59 2.17 -13.15
CA GLY A 159 7.87 1.76 -13.73
C GLY A 159 8.36 2.72 -14.80
N ASN A 160 8.49 2.26 -16.06
CA ASN A 160 8.99 3.10 -17.14
C ASN A 160 7.97 4.22 -17.48
N VAL A 161 8.42 5.47 -17.55
CA VAL A 161 7.57 6.62 -17.87
C VAL A 161 7.90 7.12 -19.26
N ASN A 162 7.07 6.74 -20.24
CA ASN A 162 7.17 7.19 -21.62
C ASN A 162 6.11 8.28 -21.92
N ASN A 163 6.21 8.91 -23.10
CA ASN A 163 5.30 9.98 -23.49
C ASN A 163 3.84 9.51 -23.61
N SER A 164 3.61 8.27 -24.04
CA SER A 164 2.25 7.74 -24.17
C SER A 164 1.57 7.54 -22.80
N LEU A 165 2.31 7.09 -21.77
CA LEU A 165 1.83 7.04 -20.39
C LEU A 165 1.54 8.45 -19.86
N LEU A 166 2.45 9.40 -20.07
CA LEU A 166 2.25 10.80 -19.65
C LEU A 166 0.98 11.38 -20.29
N PHE A 167 0.81 11.17 -21.59
CA PHE A 167 -0.35 11.63 -22.33
C PHE A 167 -1.64 10.98 -21.82
N PHE A 168 -1.65 9.66 -21.64
CA PHE A 168 -2.79 8.93 -21.08
C PHE A 168 -3.19 9.50 -19.70
N ILE A 169 -2.23 9.65 -18.81
CA ILE A 169 -2.45 10.12 -17.43
C ILE A 169 -2.92 11.58 -17.37
N TYR A 170 -2.37 12.45 -18.21
CA TYR A 170 -2.67 13.88 -18.21
C TYR A 170 -3.96 14.23 -18.96
N ASN A 171 -4.23 13.54 -20.06
CA ASN A 171 -5.30 13.88 -20.99
C ASN A 171 -6.45 12.86 -20.92
N GLU A 172 -6.16 11.58 -21.19
CA GLU A 172 -7.21 10.57 -21.42
C GLU A 172 -7.90 10.11 -20.15
N LEU A 173 -7.15 9.94 -19.05
CA LEU A 173 -7.69 9.57 -17.75
C LEU A 173 -8.62 10.68 -17.20
N PRO A 174 -8.21 11.97 -17.12
CA PRO A 174 -9.11 13.04 -16.74
C PRO A 174 -10.35 13.16 -17.62
N ARG A 175 -10.22 12.95 -18.94
CA ARG A 175 -11.38 12.91 -19.87
C ARG A 175 -12.31 11.74 -19.60
N THR A 176 -11.77 10.56 -19.32
CA THR A 176 -12.56 9.37 -18.95
C THR A 176 -13.38 9.66 -17.69
N LEU A 177 -12.74 10.24 -16.66
CA LEU A 177 -13.42 10.64 -15.43
C LEU A 177 -14.46 11.73 -15.67
N TYR A 178 -14.14 12.74 -16.49
CA TYR A 178 -15.08 13.78 -16.89
C TYR A 178 -16.32 13.21 -17.56
N ASN A 179 -16.14 12.33 -18.54
CA ASN A 179 -17.26 11.70 -19.23
C ASN A 179 -18.08 10.86 -18.24
N PHE A 180 -17.44 10.05 -17.39
CA PHE A 180 -18.14 9.27 -16.38
C PHE A 180 -19.02 10.13 -15.48
N PHE A 181 -18.45 11.17 -14.86
CA PHE A 181 -19.21 12.01 -13.94
C PHE A 181 -20.24 12.86 -14.70
N VAL A 182 -19.86 13.59 -15.74
CA VAL A 182 -20.71 14.61 -16.40
C VAL A 182 -21.79 14.01 -17.30
N THR A 183 -21.50 12.90 -17.98
CA THR A 183 -22.42 12.35 -18.99
C THR A 183 -23.28 11.18 -18.49
N SER A 184 -22.98 10.61 -17.32
CA SER A 184 -23.76 9.51 -16.75
C SER A 184 -24.93 10.01 -15.88
N PRO A 185 -26.20 9.64 -16.17
CA PRO A 185 -27.39 10.15 -15.47
C PRO A 185 -27.42 9.89 -13.96
N ASN A 186 -26.73 8.84 -13.49
CA ASN A 186 -26.81 8.38 -12.10
C ASN A 186 -25.73 8.97 -11.17
N ALA A 187 -24.73 9.68 -11.70
CA ALA A 187 -23.60 10.19 -10.92
C ALA A 187 -23.99 11.29 -9.91
N TYR A 188 -25.15 11.93 -10.09
CA TYR A 188 -25.60 13.09 -9.30
C TYR A 188 -26.78 12.82 -8.38
N SER A 189 -27.23 11.57 -8.20
CA SER A 189 -28.44 11.28 -7.40
C SER A 189 -28.37 11.81 -5.95
N LEU A 190 -27.16 12.08 -5.43
CA LEU A 190 -26.91 12.63 -4.10
C LEU A 190 -26.54 14.13 -4.08
N TYR A 191 -26.39 14.79 -5.23
CA TYR A 191 -25.94 16.18 -5.37
C TYR A 191 -26.98 17.05 -6.07
N THR A 192 -27.04 18.35 -5.75
CA THR A 192 -28.02 19.26 -6.40
C THR A 192 -27.74 19.51 -7.87
N ASP A 193 -26.45 19.53 -8.25
CA ASP A 193 -26.03 19.73 -9.62
C ASP A 193 -24.58 19.23 -9.83
N ILE A 194 -24.13 19.30 -11.09
CA ILE A 194 -22.81 18.87 -11.51
C ILE A 194 -21.69 19.67 -10.83
N SER A 195 -21.85 21.00 -10.75
CA SER A 195 -20.83 21.87 -10.16
C SER A 195 -20.54 21.48 -8.72
N GLN A 196 -21.56 21.07 -7.97
CA GLN A 196 -21.39 20.62 -6.59
C GLN A 196 -20.62 19.30 -6.47
N LEU A 197 -20.92 18.29 -7.30
CA LEU A 197 -20.16 17.04 -7.28
C LEU A 197 -18.69 17.29 -7.62
N ILE A 198 -18.43 18.11 -8.64
CA ILE A 198 -17.08 18.48 -9.05
C ILE A 198 -16.33 19.16 -7.91
N GLU A 199 -17.00 20.08 -7.21
CA GLU A 199 -16.42 20.77 -6.05
C GLU A 199 -16.15 19.81 -4.88
N TYR A 200 -17.03 18.82 -4.64
CA TYR A 200 -16.80 17.77 -3.66
C TYR A 200 -15.60 16.88 -4.01
N ILE A 201 -15.48 16.45 -5.27
CA ILE A 201 -14.33 15.66 -5.74
C ILE A 201 -13.04 16.44 -5.54
N ARG A 202 -13.06 17.74 -5.89
CA ARG A 202 -11.91 18.64 -5.77
C ARG A 202 -11.48 18.88 -4.32
N SER A 203 -12.43 19.09 -3.42
CA SER A 203 -12.17 19.67 -2.10
C SER A 203 -12.36 18.69 -0.93
N SER A 204 -12.88 17.48 -1.15
CA SER A 204 -13.26 16.59 -0.05
C SER A 204 -13.04 15.11 -0.31
N PHE A 205 -13.29 14.62 -1.53
CA PHE A 205 -13.26 13.17 -1.82
C PHE A 205 -11.92 12.51 -1.47
N PHE A 206 -10.80 13.16 -1.79
CA PHE A 206 -9.48 12.66 -1.43
C PHE A 206 -8.98 13.17 -0.08
N ASP A 207 -9.71 14.01 0.66
CA ASP A 207 -9.22 14.57 1.93
C ASP A 207 -9.63 13.74 3.16
N ASN A 208 -10.66 12.91 3.04
CA ASN A 208 -11.05 11.93 4.06
C ASN A 208 -11.65 10.69 3.41
N TYR A 209 -10.91 9.59 3.40
CA TYR A 209 -11.35 8.32 2.82
C TYR A 209 -10.79 7.13 3.60
N SER A 210 -11.35 5.96 3.38
CA SER A 210 -10.76 4.70 3.86
C SER A 210 -10.28 3.90 2.67
N ILE A 211 -9.19 3.13 2.74
CA ILE A 211 -8.74 2.23 1.66
C ILE A 211 -7.90 1.10 2.27
N TYR A 212 -8.05 -0.13 1.79
CA TYR A 212 -7.28 -1.30 2.29
C TYR A 212 -7.37 -1.57 3.81
N GLY A 213 -8.41 -1.09 4.50
CA GLY A 213 -8.51 -1.16 5.97
C GLY A 213 -7.84 0.01 6.71
N LEU A 214 -7.30 0.98 5.98
CA LEU A 214 -6.70 2.20 6.49
C LEU A 214 -7.69 3.37 6.39
N SER A 215 -7.74 4.25 7.39
CA SER A 215 -8.37 5.56 7.30
C SER A 215 -7.32 6.62 6.99
N VAL A 216 -7.57 7.44 5.98
CA VAL A 216 -6.67 8.48 5.49
C VAL A 216 -7.35 9.82 5.64
N LYS A 217 -6.69 10.75 6.34
CA LYS A 217 -7.23 12.09 6.60
C LYS A 217 -6.19 13.17 6.38
N LYS A 218 -6.52 14.18 5.59
CA LYS A 218 -5.73 15.41 5.52
C LYS A 218 -6.02 16.24 6.77
N LEU A 219 -4.96 16.54 7.52
CA LEU A 219 -5.03 17.33 8.74
C LEU A 219 -4.79 18.83 8.50
N GLY A 220 -4.17 19.19 7.38
CA GLY A 220 -3.88 20.57 7.03
C GLY A 220 -2.53 20.73 6.34
N SER A 221 -1.91 21.90 6.52
CA SER A 221 -0.60 22.20 5.93
C SER A 221 0.55 21.93 6.90
N VAL A 222 1.70 21.54 6.34
CA VAL A 222 2.97 21.39 7.07
C VAL A 222 3.34 22.67 7.83
N LYS A 223 3.11 23.84 7.21
CA LYS A 223 3.40 25.16 7.83
C LYS A 223 2.58 25.37 9.10
N THR A 224 1.28 25.07 9.06
CA THR A 224 0.39 25.19 10.21
C THR A 224 0.80 24.24 11.32
N PHE A 225 1.03 22.97 10.98
CA PHE A 225 1.44 21.94 11.93
C PHE A 225 2.73 22.34 12.68
N PHE A 226 3.76 22.80 11.96
CA PHE A 226 5.01 23.21 12.59
C PHE A 226 4.87 24.48 13.42
N LYS A 227 4.07 25.46 12.97
CA LYS A 227 3.81 26.66 13.77
C LYS A 227 3.23 26.28 15.14
N GLU A 228 2.27 25.37 15.16
CA GLU A 228 1.64 24.91 16.40
C GLU A 228 2.57 24.06 17.26
N PHE A 229 3.36 23.17 16.63
CA PHE A 229 4.40 22.40 17.30
C PHE A 229 5.45 23.31 17.95
N ILE A 230 6.07 24.23 17.20
CA ILE A 230 7.12 25.13 17.70
C ILE A 230 6.58 26.04 18.81
N THR A 231 5.35 26.56 18.65
CA THR A 231 4.71 27.38 19.69
C THR A 231 4.52 26.58 20.97
N SER A 232 4.01 25.35 20.87
CA SER A 232 3.80 24.45 22.01
C SER A 232 5.12 24.04 22.67
N TYR A 233 6.12 23.72 21.85
CA TYR A 233 7.46 23.32 22.29
C TYR A 233 8.14 24.45 23.06
N ASN A 234 8.16 25.66 22.50
CA ASN A 234 8.77 26.82 23.14
C ASN A 234 8.04 27.23 24.42
N LYS A 235 6.70 27.15 24.45
CA LYS A 235 5.92 27.51 25.64
C LYS A 235 6.23 26.59 26.82
N LYS A 236 6.43 25.28 26.58
CA LYS A 236 6.60 24.28 27.63
C LYS A 236 8.06 23.95 27.95
N TYR A 237 8.96 24.01 26.96
CA TYR A 237 10.29 23.39 27.06
C TYR A 237 11.47 24.33 26.77
N LYS A 238 11.23 25.63 26.50
CA LYS A 238 12.31 26.59 26.19
C LYS A 238 13.35 26.76 27.31
N ASN A 239 12.97 26.52 28.57
CA ASN A 239 13.82 26.71 29.75
C ASN A 239 14.21 25.40 30.46
N THR A 240 13.83 24.23 29.92
CA THR A 240 14.23 22.95 30.50
C THR A 240 15.65 22.60 30.06
N LYS A 241 16.53 22.28 31.02
CA LYS A 241 17.90 21.81 30.74
C LYS A 241 17.93 20.42 30.08
N ASP A 242 16.87 19.63 30.27
CA ASP A 242 16.78 18.29 29.71
C ASP A 242 16.09 18.30 28.35
N LYS A 243 16.79 17.80 27.33
CA LYS A 243 16.19 17.50 26.03
C LYS A 243 15.17 16.37 26.22
N GLN A 244 13.90 16.68 25.99
CA GLN A 244 12.85 15.66 25.96
C GLN A 244 12.95 14.86 24.67
N ASP A 245 13.11 13.54 24.77
CA ASP A 245 13.10 12.65 23.60
C ASP A 245 11.73 12.65 22.90
N PHE A 246 10.65 12.92 23.66
CA PHE A 246 9.28 12.96 23.17
C PHE A 246 8.47 14.08 23.81
N VAL A 247 7.64 14.76 22.99
CA VAL A 247 6.78 15.86 23.42
C VAL A 247 5.35 15.66 22.91
N GLU A 248 4.40 16.04 23.76
CA GLU A 248 2.98 16.05 23.43
C GLU A 248 2.46 17.48 23.21
N PHE A 249 1.74 17.67 22.10
CA PHE A 249 1.03 18.92 21.82
C PHE A 249 -0.34 18.65 21.18
N THR A 250 -1.21 19.67 21.21
CA THR A 250 -2.54 19.60 20.60
C THR A 250 -2.56 20.53 19.40
N THR A 251 -3.16 20.07 18.30
CA THR A 251 -3.37 20.84 17.08
C THR A 251 -4.85 20.79 16.70
N SER A 252 -5.37 21.89 16.17
CA SER A 252 -6.76 22.02 15.75
C SER A 252 -6.84 21.79 14.24
N HIS A 253 -7.63 20.81 13.83
CA HIS A 253 -7.80 20.46 12.43
C HIS A 253 -9.20 20.77 11.97
N SER A 254 -9.29 21.43 10.82
CA SER A 254 -10.53 21.78 10.16
C SER A 254 -10.82 20.79 9.03
N TYR A 255 -12.04 20.26 8.99
CA TYR A 255 -12.52 19.36 7.95
C TYR A 255 -13.76 19.94 7.31
N SER A 256 -13.80 19.96 5.98
CA SER A 256 -15.03 20.23 5.25
C SER A 256 -15.90 18.98 5.26
N ILE A 257 -17.10 19.08 5.83
CA ILE A 257 -18.11 18.01 5.79
C ILE A 257 -19.29 18.49 4.96
N ILE A 258 -19.70 17.65 4.02
CA ILE A 258 -20.94 17.81 3.28
C ILE A 258 -22.00 16.94 3.96
N TYR A 259 -22.85 17.58 4.77
CA TYR A 259 -23.97 16.90 5.42
C TYR A 259 -25.15 16.67 4.47
N THR A 260 -25.33 17.58 3.51
CA THR A 260 -26.34 17.55 2.45
C THR A 260 -25.87 18.41 1.29
N SER A 261 -26.50 18.23 0.11
CA SER A 261 -26.26 18.95 -1.15
C SER A 261 -26.44 20.48 -1.12
N ARG A 262 -26.35 21.14 0.04
CA ARG A 262 -26.46 22.61 0.15
C ARG A 262 -25.51 23.26 1.15
N LEU A 263 -24.83 22.52 2.03
CA LEU A 263 -24.02 23.11 3.10
C LEU A 263 -22.68 22.40 3.28
N LEU A 264 -21.60 23.08 2.86
CA LEU A 264 -20.25 22.82 3.35
C LEU A 264 -20.14 23.41 4.76
N ARG A 265 -19.98 22.55 5.77
CA ARG A 265 -19.62 22.99 7.12
C ARG A 265 -18.17 22.63 7.41
N GLU A 266 -17.48 23.53 8.09
CA GLU A 266 -16.16 23.26 8.65
C GLU A 266 -16.35 22.70 10.06
N GLU A 267 -15.99 21.43 10.26
CA GLU A 267 -15.86 20.85 11.60
C GLU A 267 -14.42 21.01 12.09
N ARG A 268 -14.27 21.43 13.35
CA ARG A 268 -12.97 21.52 14.01
C ARG A 268 -12.82 20.40 15.01
N VAL A 269 -11.75 19.62 14.86
CA VAL A 269 -11.39 18.54 15.78
C VAL A 269 -10.00 18.82 16.32
N GLU A 270 -9.90 18.89 17.65
CA GLU A 270 -8.61 18.92 18.32
C GLU A 270 -8.01 17.51 18.38
N LYS A 271 -6.75 17.40 17.99
CA LYS A 271 -5.99 16.15 18.09
C LYS A 271 -4.73 16.36 18.91
N LYS A 272 -4.43 15.35 19.72
CA LYS A 272 -3.19 15.29 20.49
C LYS A 272 -2.16 14.51 19.71
N HIS A 273 -0.93 15.01 19.64
CA HIS A 273 0.16 14.43 18.88
C HIS A 273 1.34 14.16 19.81
N LEU A 274 1.97 13.00 19.62
CA LEU A 274 3.25 12.64 20.20
C LEU A 274 4.33 12.77 19.11
N VAL A 275 5.36 13.54 19.41
CA VAL A 275 6.45 13.86 18.48
C VAL A 275 7.79 13.57 19.11
N SER A 276 8.78 13.15 18.30
CA SER A 276 10.19 13.26 18.64
C SER A 276 10.73 14.60 18.13
N PRO A 277 11.06 15.58 19.01
CA PRO A 277 11.52 16.90 18.57
C PRO A 277 12.79 16.85 17.76
N SER A 278 13.75 15.97 18.11
CA SER A 278 15.00 15.79 17.35
C SER A 278 14.72 15.43 15.89
N ASN A 279 13.85 14.45 15.65
CA ASN A 279 13.46 14.05 14.29
C ASN A 279 12.83 15.21 13.52
N ILE A 280 11.95 16.00 14.15
CA ILE A 280 11.31 17.14 13.49
C ILE A 280 12.32 18.21 13.12
N PHE A 281 13.21 18.60 14.03
CA PHE A 281 14.18 19.66 13.76
C PHE A 281 15.24 19.23 12.75
N GLU A 282 15.67 17.98 12.78
CA GLU A 282 16.63 17.42 11.81
C GLU A 282 16.08 17.43 10.38
N ASN A 283 14.81 17.05 10.21
CA ASN A 283 14.18 16.99 8.89
C ASN A 283 13.45 18.28 8.50
N LEU A 284 13.46 19.33 9.33
CA LEU A 284 12.60 20.51 9.15
C LEU A 284 12.82 21.19 7.79
N GLU A 285 14.07 21.44 7.44
CA GLU A 285 14.44 22.09 6.18
C GLU A 285 14.01 21.23 4.99
N GLU A 286 14.25 19.92 5.01
CA GLU A 286 13.83 19.00 3.93
C GLU A 286 12.30 18.94 3.80
N ILE A 287 11.58 18.91 4.91
CA ILE A 287 10.12 18.86 4.93
C ILE A 287 9.52 20.17 4.38
N LEU A 288 10.14 21.31 4.68
CA LEU A 288 9.73 22.61 4.14
C LEU A 288 10.17 22.80 2.68
N HIS A 289 11.29 22.19 2.29
CA HIS A 289 11.87 22.23 0.96
C HIS A 289 11.28 21.14 0.06
N LYS A 290 10.13 21.45 -0.54
CA LYS A 290 9.27 20.56 -1.35
C LYS A 290 9.87 20.03 -2.66
N ALA A 291 11.19 19.97 -2.82
CA ALA A 291 11.83 19.59 -4.08
C ALA A 291 12.03 18.07 -4.25
N VAL A 292 11.74 17.26 -3.22
CA VAL A 292 12.02 15.82 -3.24
C VAL A 292 10.74 15.02 -3.01
N TYR A 293 10.55 13.95 -3.80
CA TYR A 293 9.47 13.00 -3.64
C TYR A 293 9.73 12.08 -2.44
N LYS A 294 9.35 12.53 -1.24
CA LYS A 294 9.49 11.82 0.03
C LYS A 294 8.27 12.03 0.94
N PHE A 295 8.08 11.12 1.88
CA PHE A 295 7.00 11.18 2.87
C PHE A 295 7.54 11.06 4.30
N PHE A 296 7.90 12.21 4.90
CA PHE A 296 8.50 12.24 6.23
C PHE A 296 7.47 11.94 7.31
N SER A 297 7.79 11.03 8.23
CA SER A 297 6.97 10.82 9.42
C SER A 297 7.13 11.99 10.39
N LEU A 298 6.00 12.57 10.82
CA LEU A 298 5.99 13.74 11.70
C LEU A 298 5.65 13.35 13.14
N SER A 299 4.57 12.60 13.34
CA SER A 299 4.06 12.33 14.69
C SER A 299 3.18 11.09 14.74
N MET A 300 2.84 10.66 15.95
CA MET A 300 1.73 9.76 16.20
C MET A 300 0.57 10.51 16.84
N VAL A 301 -0.65 10.30 16.35
CA VAL A 301 -1.86 10.84 16.97
C VAL A 301 -2.21 10.03 18.22
N LEU A 302 -2.39 10.70 19.34
CA LEU A 302 -2.81 10.14 20.62
C LEU A 302 -4.34 10.31 20.75
N LEU A 303 -5.07 9.19 20.74
CA LEU A 303 -6.52 9.11 20.98
C LEU A 303 -7.36 10.07 20.09
N GLY A 304 -7.66 9.64 18.86
CA GLY A 304 -8.62 10.32 17.99
C GLY A 304 -10.07 9.97 18.33
N GLY A 305 -10.94 10.96 18.50
CA GLY A 305 -12.38 10.76 18.77
C GLY A 305 -13.18 10.10 17.63
N LEU A 306 -14.23 9.39 18.05
CA LEU A 306 -15.42 8.82 17.37
C LEU A 306 -15.28 8.33 15.91
N GLY A 307 -14.53 7.24 15.74
CA GLY A 307 -14.52 6.30 14.62
C GLY A 307 -13.67 5.08 15.01
N PRO A 308 -13.71 3.93 14.31
CA PRO A 308 -12.95 2.73 14.72
C PRO A 308 -11.47 3.11 14.92
N GLN A 309 -11.03 2.92 16.17
CA GLN A 309 -10.11 3.75 16.94
C GLN A 309 -8.64 3.30 16.86
N GLY A 310 -7.73 4.23 17.19
CA GLY A 310 -6.43 3.90 17.80
C GLY A 310 -5.20 4.28 16.97
N HIS A 311 -4.53 5.35 17.38
CA HIS A 311 -3.16 5.71 16.99
C HIS A 311 -2.80 5.68 15.48
N GLY A 312 -2.93 6.83 14.82
CA GLY A 312 -2.41 7.03 13.47
C GLY A 312 -1.02 7.63 13.43
N PHE A 313 -0.33 7.46 12.31
CA PHE A 313 0.89 8.21 12.01
C PHE A 313 0.53 9.40 11.12
N THR A 314 1.18 10.53 11.34
CA THR A 314 1.12 11.65 10.41
C THR A 314 2.37 11.74 9.56
N TYR A 315 2.16 12.11 8.31
CA TYR A 315 3.20 12.23 7.30
C TYR A 315 3.14 13.60 6.64
N ALA A 316 4.29 14.21 6.37
CA ALA A 316 4.38 15.32 5.44
C ALA A 316 4.40 14.80 4.00
N THR A 317 3.62 15.41 3.12
CA THR A 317 3.63 15.10 1.68
C THR A 317 4.48 16.10 0.89
N PRO A 318 4.96 15.75 -0.32
CA PRO A 318 5.67 16.70 -1.18
C PRO A 318 4.84 17.94 -1.57
N LYS A 319 3.50 17.87 -1.52
CA LYS A 319 2.63 19.05 -1.71
C LYS A 319 2.57 19.97 -0.48
N GLY A 320 3.17 19.57 0.64
CA GLY A 320 3.16 20.30 1.91
C GLY A 320 1.88 20.10 2.72
N GLU A 321 1.23 18.95 2.55
CA GLU A 321 0.11 18.53 3.40
C GLU A 321 0.61 17.70 4.58
N VAL A 322 -0.15 17.71 5.66
CA VAL A 322 -0.05 16.71 6.72
C VAL A 322 -1.19 15.72 6.53
N VAL A 323 -0.84 14.45 6.35
CA VAL A 323 -1.80 13.35 6.17
C VAL A 323 -1.66 12.39 7.34
N GLU A 324 -2.75 12.11 8.02
CA GLU A 324 -2.88 11.05 9.00
C GLU A 324 -3.32 9.76 8.31
N ILE A 325 -2.67 8.65 8.69
CA ILE A 325 -3.09 7.31 8.31
C ILE A 325 -3.26 6.48 9.59
N CYS A 326 -4.46 5.94 9.78
CA CYS A 326 -4.85 5.10 10.91
C CYS A 326 -5.23 3.70 10.44
N SER A 327 -4.82 2.69 11.19
CA SER A 327 -5.21 1.28 11.01
C SER A 327 -6.53 0.95 11.69
N ASP A 328 -7.28 -0.04 11.18
CA ASP A 328 -8.43 -0.63 11.89
C ASP A 328 -7.98 -1.24 13.24
N ILE A 329 -8.84 -1.19 14.27
CA ILE A 329 -8.65 -1.82 15.59
C ILE A 329 -8.22 -3.28 15.46
N LYS A 330 -8.92 -4.07 14.63
CA LYS A 330 -8.62 -5.51 14.47
C LYS A 330 -7.22 -5.74 13.88
N GLU A 331 -6.77 -4.79 13.07
CA GLU A 331 -5.46 -4.86 12.42
C GLU A 331 -4.34 -4.38 13.35
N ASN A 332 -4.61 -3.37 14.18
CA ASN A 332 -3.74 -2.98 15.29
C ASN A 332 -3.48 -4.15 16.26
N GLU A 333 -4.52 -4.93 16.59
CA GLU A 333 -4.39 -6.15 17.40
C GLU A 333 -3.49 -7.19 16.72
N ALA A 334 -3.66 -7.43 15.42
CA ALA A 334 -2.82 -8.35 14.66
C ALA A 334 -1.34 -7.91 14.62
N ILE A 335 -1.05 -6.61 14.50
CA ILE A 335 0.31 -6.08 14.56
C ILE A 335 0.92 -6.31 15.94
N ILE A 336 0.17 -6.05 17.02
CA ILE A 336 0.64 -6.28 18.39
C ILE A 336 0.96 -7.76 18.61
N ILE A 337 0.13 -8.68 18.11
CA ILE A 337 0.37 -10.12 18.17
C ILE A 337 1.68 -10.48 17.44
N LYS A 338 1.86 -10.03 16.19
CA LYS A 338 3.09 -10.28 15.43
C LYS A 338 4.34 -9.70 16.10
N TYR A 339 4.25 -8.51 16.69
CA TYR A 339 5.37 -7.89 17.39
C TYR A 339 5.71 -8.63 18.70
N LYS A 340 4.71 -9.09 19.46
CA LYS A 340 4.93 -9.96 20.61
C LYS A 340 5.58 -11.28 20.21
N GLU A 341 5.18 -11.86 19.08
CA GLU A 341 5.83 -13.06 18.53
C GLU A 341 7.30 -12.80 18.17
N PHE A 342 7.61 -11.63 17.58
CA PHE A 342 8.99 -11.21 17.35
C PHE A 342 9.79 -11.07 18.65
N LEU A 343 9.25 -10.39 19.67
CA LEU A 343 9.90 -10.26 20.98
C LEU A 343 10.15 -11.62 21.64
N LYS A 344 9.17 -12.53 21.56
CA LYS A 344 9.32 -13.92 22.02
C LYS A 344 10.48 -14.61 21.32
N ARG A 345 10.54 -14.60 19.99
CA ARG A 345 11.62 -15.25 19.21
C ARG A 345 12.98 -14.66 19.56
N LYS A 346 13.06 -13.32 19.67
CA LYS A 346 14.30 -12.63 20.04
C LYS A 346 14.77 -13.02 21.44
N PHE A 347 13.86 -13.04 22.42
CA PHE A 347 14.16 -13.48 23.77
C PHE A 347 14.65 -14.93 23.79
N LEU A 348 13.93 -15.87 23.18
CA LEU A 348 14.31 -17.28 23.21
C LEU A 348 15.72 -17.48 22.63
N LYS A 349 16.06 -16.76 21.55
CA LYS A 349 17.41 -16.79 20.95
C LYS A 349 18.48 -16.19 21.86
N GLU A 350 18.23 -15.03 22.47
CA GLU A 350 19.18 -14.41 23.41
C GLU A 350 19.36 -15.27 24.67
N PHE A 351 18.28 -15.91 25.13
CA PHE A 351 18.26 -16.75 26.32
C PHE A 351 19.02 -18.08 26.12
N ASP A 352 18.88 -18.72 24.95
CA ASP A 352 19.68 -19.88 24.53
C ASP A 352 21.19 -19.58 24.65
N SER A 353 21.65 -18.48 24.03
CA SER A 353 23.06 -18.05 24.11
C SER A 353 23.52 -17.70 25.54
N GLN A 354 22.64 -17.14 26.38
CA GLN A 354 22.98 -16.85 27.77
C GLN A 354 23.12 -18.12 28.62
N LEU A 355 22.23 -19.11 28.43
CA LEU A 355 22.35 -20.39 29.14
C LEU A 355 23.60 -21.16 28.74
N GLU A 356 23.98 -21.11 27.45
CA GLU A 356 25.24 -21.68 26.97
C GLU A 356 26.45 -21.04 27.69
N ASN A 357 26.47 -19.71 27.80
CA ASN A 357 27.53 -18.97 28.49
C ASN A 357 27.63 -19.26 30.00
N VAL A 358 26.53 -19.66 30.66
CA VAL A 358 26.50 -20.03 32.08
C VAL A 358 26.89 -21.52 32.29
N GLY A 359 27.15 -22.26 31.21
CA GLY A 359 27.65 -23.64 31.26
C GLY A 359 26.57 -24.71 31.32
N PHE A 360 25.35 -24.41 30.88
CA PHE A 360 24.29 -25.40 30.76
C PHE A 360 24.56 -26.35 29.57
N LYS A 361 24.15 -27.61 29.68
CA LYS A 361 24.24 -28.57 28.57
C LYS A 361 23.20 -28.24 27.50
N GLN A 362 23.57 -28.31 26.22
CA GLN A 362 22.64 -28.00 25.12
C GLN A 362 21.32 -28.78 25.17
N THR A 363 21.33 -30.04 25.62
CA THR A 363 20.12 -30.85 25.79
C THR A 363 19.12 -30.24 26.78
N VAL A 364 19.63 -29.64 27.85
CA VAL A 364 18.86 -28.96 28.90
C VAL A 364 18.36 -27.62 28.40
N ILE A 365 19.20 -26.89 27.67
CA ILE A 365 18.83 -25.62 27.05
C ILE A 365 17.67 -25.82 26.08
N ASN A 366 17.76 -26.81 25.18
CA ASN A 366 16.70 -27.12 24.23
C ASN A 366 15.36 -27.44 24.93
N GLN A 367 15.40 -28.26 25.99
CA GLN A 367 14.22 -28.60 26.78
C GLN A 367 13.57 -27.37 27.43
N ILE A 368 14.36 -26.44 27.96
CA ILE A 368 13.87 -25.18 28.55
C ILE A 368 13.29 -24.26 27.46
N ILE A 369 13.97 -24.13 26.32
CA ILE A 369 13.51 -23.30 25.19
C ILE A 369 12.20 -23.83 24.61
N ASP A 370 12.08 -25.14 24.41
CA ASP A 370 10.85 -25.78 23.92
C ASP A 370 9.69 -25.55 24.87
N PHE A 371 9.91 -25.74 26.18
CA PHE A 371 8.90 -25.47 27.20
C PHE A 371 8.43 -23.99 27.22
N LEU A 372 9.37 -23.04 27.10
CA LEU A 372 9.06 -21.61 27.01
C LEU A 372 8.32 -21.27 25.71
N ASN A 373 8.68 -21.92 24.61
CA ASN A 373 8.03 -21.73 23.33
C ASN A 373 6.57 -22.24 23.35
N GLU A 374 6.30 -23.37 23.99
CA GLU A 374 4.94 -23.90 24.16
C GLU A 374 4.10 -23.08 25.15
N SER A 375 4.71 -22.60 26.24
CA SER A 375 4.01 -21.86 27.30
C SER A 375 3.58 -20.44 26.88
N LEU A 376 4.25 -19.84 25.88
CA LEU A 376 3.94 -18.51 25.36
C LEU A 376 3.11 -18.63 24.06
N LEU A 377 1.83 -19.01 24.17
CA LEU A 377 0.93 -19.22 23.02
C LEU A 377 0.68 -17.97 22.17
N LYS A 378 0.41 -18.17 20.87
CA LYS A 378 0.22 -17.10 19.86
C LYS A 378 -1.02 -16.24 20.06
N GLU A 379 -2.10 -16.80 20.60
CA GLU A 379 -3.45 -16.25 20.51
C GLU A 379 -3.92 -15.53 21.77
N GLU A 380 -3.24 -15.77 22.89
CA GLU A 380 -3.56 -15.01 24.09
C GLU A 380 -2.88 -13.65 23.98
N LEU A 381 -3.65 -12.57 24.10
CA LEU A 381 -3.17 -11.31 24.66
C LEU A 381 -2.54 -11.66 26.00
N ILE A 382 -1.27 -12.08 26.00
CA ILE A 382 -0.70 -12.78 27.14
C ILE A 382 -0.84 -11.85 28.32
N ASN A 383 -1.74 -12.24 29.21
CA ASN A 383 -2.20 -11.40 30.26
C ASN A 383 -1.04 -11.32 31.24
N TYR A 384 -0.55 -10.10 31.53
CA TYR A 384 0.49 -9.88 32.54
C TYR A 384 0.20 -10.64 33.85
N ARG A 385 -1.10 -10.87 34.16
CA ARG A 385 -1.56 -11.68 35.30
C ARG A 385 -1.10 -13.14 35.30
N LYS A 386 -0.72 -13.72 34.15
CA LYS A 386 -0.18 -15.10 34.07
C LYS A 386 1.33 -15.18 34.32
N LYS A 387 2.03 -14.04 34.46
CA LYS A 387 3.48 -13.99 34.64
C LYS A 387 3.92 -14.87 35.82
N ASP A 388 3.35 -14.65 37.01
CA ASP A 388 3.80 -15.33 38.22
C ASP A 388 3.53 -16.83 38.16
N GLU A 389 2.41 -17.24 37.56
CA GLU A 389 2.09 -18.65 37.28
C GLU A 389 3.10 -19.27 36.31
N LEU A 390 3.47 -18.55 35.25
CA LEU A 390 4.43 -19.01 34.24
C LEU A 390 5.84 -19.14 34.85
N ILE A 391 6.27 -18.17 35.65
CA ILE A 391 7.54 -18.24 36.40
C ILE A 391 7.55 -19.38 37.40
N ALA A 392 6.44 -19.61 38.12
CA ALA A 392 6.33 -20.72 39.05
C ALA A 392 6.42 -22.07 38.33
N ARG A 393 5.78 -22.22 37.17
CA ARG A 393 5.88 -23.43 36.33
C ARG A 393 7.29 -23.66 35.80
N ILE A 394 7.97 -22.61 35.34
CA ILE A 394 9.35 -22.69 34.87
C ILE A 394 10.28 -23.09 36.01
N LYS A 395 10.14 -22.45 37.19
CA LYS A 395 10.93 -22.79 38.37
C LYS A 395 10.72 -24.25 38.76
N LYS A 396 9.47 -24.70 38.82
CA LYS A 396 9.09 -26.08 39.09
C LYS A 396 9.73 -27.05 38.10
N TYR A 397 9.61 -26.77 36.80
CA TYR A 397 10.20 -27.58 35.73
C TYR A 397 11.72 -27.71 35.89
N ILE A 398 12.41 -26.60 36.18
CA ILE A 398 13.86 -26.59 36.34
C ILE A 398 14.33 -27.32 37.61
N THR A 399 13.58 -27.22 38.72
CA THR A 399 14.00 -27.81 40.00
C THR A 399 13.59 -29.28 40.17
N GLU A 400 12.48 -29.70 39.55
CA GLU A 400 11.89 -31.04 39.78
C GLU A 400 12.14 -32.01 38.60
N ASN A 401 12.58 -31.53 37.44
CA ASN A 401 12.86 -32.41 36.31
C ASN A 401 14.24 -33.05 36.46
N GLU A 402 14.25 -34.31 36.89
CA GLU A 402 15.45 -35.14 37.10
C GLU A 402 16.34 -35.24 35.85
N THR A 403 15.77 -35.05 34.65
CA THR A 403 16.52 -35.12 33.38
C THR A 403 17.42 -33.91 33.10
N LEU A 404 17.23 -32.79 33.81
CA LEU A 404 17.99 -31.55 33.61
C LEU A 404 19.35 -31.56 34.36
N GLY A 405 19.55 -32.46 35.31
CA GLY A 405 20.74 -32.55 36.17
C GLY A 405 20.70 -31.62 37.39
N HIS A 406 21.62 -31.81 38.34
CA HIS A 406 21.68 -31.00 39.57
C HIS A 406 22.42 -29.68 39.34
N TYR A 407 21.68 -28.58 39.20
CA TYR A 407 22.23 -27.22 39.21
C TYR A 407 22.31 -26.66 40.62
N SER A 408 23.30 -25.79 40.87
CA SER A 408 23.36 -25.08 42.15
C SER A 408 22.19 -24.11 42.28
N LYS A 409 21.74 -23.89 43.52
CA LYS A 409 20.66 -22.94 43.83
C LYS A 409 20.93 -21.54 43.23
N ASN A 410 22.17 -21.08 43.28
CA ASN A 410 22.57 -19.79 42.71
C ASN A 410 22.40 -19.73 41.19
N GLN A 411 22.73 -20.81 40.45
CA GLN A 411 22.55 -20.87 39.00
C GLN A 411 21.06 -20.85 38.62
N VAL A 412 20.23 -21.59 39.37
CA VAL A 412 18.77 -21.62 39.16
C VAL A 412 18.16 -20.25 39.45
N ASP A 413 18.53 -19.60 40.55
CA ASP A 413 17.98 -18.29 40.93
C ASP A 413 18.39 -17.18 39.93
N LEU A 414 19.63 -17.20 39.41
CA LEU A 414 20.08 -16.30 38.34
C LEU A 414 19.27 -16.50 37.05
N MET A 415 19.09 -17.76 36.63
CA MET A 415 18.30 -18.11 35.44
C MET A 415 16.85 -17.65 35.56
N ILE A 416 16.20 -17.92 36.70
CA ILE A 416 14.82 -17.49 36.94
C ILE A 416 14.70 -15.96 36.94
N SER A 417 15.70 -15.24 37.45
CA SER A 417 15.73 -13.77 37.43
C SER A 417 15.76 -13.21 36.01
N GLU A 418 16.63 -13.73 35.15
CA GLU A 418 16.73 -13.29 33.75
C GLU A 418 15.47 -13.66 32.94
N ILE A 419 14.95 -14.88 33.11
CA ILE A 419 13.66 -15.29 32.55
C ILE A 419 12.55 -14.34 33.00
N SER A 420 12.49 -13.99 34.29
CA SER A 420 11.45 -13.12 34.85
C SER A 420 11.51 -11.71 34.27
N LYS A 421 12.70 -11.13 34.12
CA LYS A 421 12.88 -9.82 33.46
C LYS A 421 12.41 -9.86 32.01
N ALA A 422 12.83 -10.87 31.25
CA ALA A 422 12.48 -10.97 29.85
C ALA A 422 10.99 -11.26 29.61
N ILE A 423 10.39 -12.17 30.38
CA ILE A 423 8.94 -12.40 30.37
C ILE A 423 8.20 -11.11 30.72
N SER A 424 8.66 -10.34 31.71
CA SER A 424 8.04 -9.04 32.03
C SER A 424 8.03 -8.07 30.84
N LEU A 425 9.08 -8.08 30.01
CA LEU A 425 9.16 -7.27 28.80
C LEU A 425 8.22 -7.77 27.70
N ILE A 426 8.17 -9.08 27.44
CA ILE A 426 7.34 -9.70 26.40
C ILE A 426 5.85 -9.59 26.74
N LEU A 427 5.50 -9.81 28.01
CA LEU A 427 4.11 -9.82 28.49
C LEU A 427 3.57 -8.42 28.77
N ARG A 428 4.41 -7.38 28.70
CA ARG A 428 3.98 -6.00 28.88
C ARG A 428 2.89 -5.67 27.84
N PRO A 429 1.81 -4.96 28.21
CA PRO A 429 0.93 -4.33 27.23
C PRO A 429 1.76 -3.46 26.29
N ILE A 430 1.66 -3.71 24.99
CA ILE A 430 2.38 -2.94 23.99
C ILE A 430 1.42 -1.90 23.46
N ASN A 431 1.68 -0.64 23.81
CA ASN A 431 0.91 0.48 23.29
C ASN A 431 1.53 0.92 21.96
N MET A 432 0.74 1.46 21.04
CA MET A 432 1.27 2.04 19.79
C MET A 432 2.27 3.17 20.05
N VAL A 433 2.12 3.85 21.20
CA VAL A 433 3.13 4.78 21.75
C VAL A 433 4.52 4.13 21.82
N ASP A 434 4.62 2.89 22.29
CA ASP A 434 5.89 2.19 22.42
C ASP A 434 6.48 1.85 21.05
N GLN A 435 5.63 1.48 20.08
CA GLN A 435 6.06 1.25 18.70
C GLN A 435 6.58 2.54 18.06
N PHE A 436 5.87 3.66 18.24
CA PHE A 436 6.30 4.97 17.78
C PHE A 436 7.66 5.36 18.39
N LYS A 437 7.78 5.27 19.73
CA LYS A 437 9.02 5.60 20.43
C LYS A 437 10.19 4.73 19.96
N THR A 438 9.96 3.43 19.80
CA THR A 438 10.98 2.50 19.30
C THR A 438 11.45 2.87 17.90
N ARG A 439 10.52 3.20 16.98
CA ARG A 439 10.86 3.64 15.61
C ARG A 439 11.65 4.95 15.60
N MET A 440 11.23 5.93 16.40
CA MET A 440 11.96 7.20 16.55
C MET A 440 13.36 6.99 17.14
N GLU A 441 13.53 6.05 18.07
CA GLU A 441 14.84 5.72 18.63
C GLU A 441 15.75 5.07 17.58
N LEU A 442 15.20 4.21 16.70
CA LEU A 442 15.96 3.66 15.57
C LEU A 442 16.41 4.75 14.58
N ILE A 443 15.58 5.77 14.34
CA ILE A 443 15.96 6.93 13.52
C ILE A 443 17.08 7.71 14.20
N LYS A 444 16.93 8.02 15.49
CA LYS A 444 17.95 8.71 16.29
C LYS A 444 19.29 7.97 16.29
N GLN A 445 19.26 6.65 16.18
CA GLN A 445 20.45 5.79 16.06
C GLN A 445 20.99 5.65 14.62
N GLY A 446 20.37 6.30 13.63
CA GLY A 446 20.73 6.22 12.22
C GLY A 446 20.48 4.85 11.58
N LYS A 447 19.64 4.00 12.18
CA LYS A 447 19.37 2.63 11.69
C LYS A 447 18.31 2.57 10.61
N ILE A 448 17.38 3.53 10.59
CA ILE A 448 16.34 3.71 9.58
C ILE A 448 16.15 5.21 9.33
N ASN A 449 15.70 5.60 8.15
CA ASN A 449 15.32 6.99 7.90
C ASN A 449 13.87 7.24 8.33
N SER A 450 13.52 8.51 8.54
CA SER A 450 12.16 8.87 8.98
C SER A 450 11.09 8.56 7.94
N GLU A 451 11.42 8.68 6.66
CA GLU A 451 10.56 8.35 5.53
C GLU A 451 10.31 6.84 5.37
N ASP A 452 11.19 6.00 5.90
CA ASP A 452 11.06 4.54 5.79
C ASP A 452 9.97 3.98 6.73
N ILE A 453 9.53 4.76 7.74
CA ILE A 453 8.42 4.37 8.61
C ILE A 453 7.15 4.07 7.82
N ALA A 454 6.88 4.86 6.77
CA ALA A 454 5.69 4.65 5.94
C ALA A 454 5.72 3.30 5.22
N LYS A 455 6.91 2.85 4.80
CA LYS A 455 7.11 1.55 4.12
C LYS A 455 6.99 0.38 5.10
N LEU A 456 7.51 0.56 6.31
CA LEU A 456 7.50 -0.47 7.37
C LEU A 456 6.13 -0.64 8.04
N THR A 457 5.22 0.31 7.83
CA THR A 457 3.86 0.24 8.38
C THR A 457 2.91 -0.27 7.32
N SER A 458 2.59 -1.57 7.34
CA SER A 458 1.79 -2.23 6.31
C SER A 458 0.58 -2.98 6.86
N LEU A 459 -0.53 -2.91 6.13
CA LEU A 459 -1.75 -3.67 6.35
C LEU A 459 -2.21 -4.31 5.03
N ARG A 460 -2.56 -5.61 5.09
CA ARG A 460 -3.04 -6.38 3.92
C ARG A 460 -2.18 -6.24 2.66
N ASN A 461 -0.86 -6.35 2.83
CA ASN A 461 0.16 -6.24 1.76
C ASN A 461 0.33 -4.83 1.15
N LYS A 462 -0.35 -3.80 1.66
CA LYS A 462 -0.14 -2.40 1.29
C LYS A 462 0.42 -1.61 2.49
N SER A 463 1.47 -0.85 2.26
CA SER A 463 2.10 0.04 3.23
C SER A 463 1.40 1.41 3.29
N HIS A 464 1.65 2.18 4.36
CA HIS A 464 1.27 3.59 4.38
C HIS A 464 1.93 4.35 3.23
N TYR A 465 3.15 3.96 2.85
CA TYR A 465 3.84 4.51 1.69
C TYR A 465 3.05 4.27 0.40
N ASP A 466 2.46 3.08 0.21
CA ASP A 466 1.59 2.78 -0.94
C ASP A 466 0.40 3.73 -1.02
N VAL A 467 -0.27 3.96 0.09
CA VAL A 467 -1.41 4.89 0.15
C VAL A 467 -0.99 6.32 -0.14
N LEU A 468 0.18 6.75 0.36
CA LEU A 468 0.70 8.10 0.16
C LEU A 468 1.11 8.35 -1.31
N ARG A 469 1.71 7.37 -1.99
CA ARG A 469 2.04 7.47 -3.42
C ARG A 469 0.79 7.48 -4.30
N GLU A 470 -0.21 6.65 -4.00
CA GLU A 470 -1.49 6.62 -4.70
C GLU A 470 -2.25 7.96 -4.48
N ARG A 471 -2.28 8.48 -3.25
CA ARG A 471 -2.84 9.81 -2.94
C ARG A 471 -2.17 10.90 -3.77
N PHE A 472 -0.83 10.94 -3.78
CA PHE A 472 -0.09 11.97 -4.50
C PHE A 472 -0.47 11.99 -5.98
N PHE A 473 -0.54 10.82 -6.61
CA PHE A 473 -1.02 10.65 -7.99
C PHE A 473 -2.42 11.24 -8.19
N TYR A 474 -3.40 10.83 -7.38
CA TYR A 474 -4.78 11.30 -7.53
C TYR A 474 -4.94 12.80 -7.37
N GLN A 475 -4.09 13.46 -6.56
CA GLN A 475 -4.11 14.92 -6.46
C GLN A 475 -3.78 15.63 -7.77
N HIS A 476 -2.97 15.03 -8.64
CA HIS A 476 -2.73 15.57 -9.99
C HIS A 476 -3.95 15.32 -10.89
N ILE A 477 -4.50 14.10 -10.86
CA ILE A 477 -5.66 13.72 -11.65
C ILE A 477 -6.86 14.62 -11.37
N VAL A 478 -7.17 14.86 -10.09
CA VAL A 478 -8.26 15.73 -9.65
C VAL A 478 -8.08 17.16 -10.15
N LYS A 479 -6.84 17.67 -10.12
CA LYS A 479 -6.53 19.00 -10.64
C LYS A 479 -6.83 19.08 -12.14
N TRP A 480 -6.30 18.16 -12.94
CA TRP A 480 -6.49 18.18 -14.39
C TRP A 480 -7.95 17.91 -14.80
N PHE A 481 -8.63 17.03 -14.07
CA PHE A 481 -10.07 16.84 -14.22
C PHE A 481 -10.86 18.13 -13.98
N TYR A 482 -10.50 18.89 -12.95
CA TYR A 482 -11.13 20.17 -12.64
C TYR A 482 -10.82 21.23 -13.71
N ASP A 483 -9.56 21.33 -14.15
CA ASP A 483 -9.14 22.26 -15.21
C ASP A 483 -9.95 22.00 -16.50
N LEU A 484 -10.12 20.73 -16.89
CA LEU A 484 -10.96 20.31 -18.03
C LEU A 484 -12.44 20.70 -17.85
N TYR A 485 -12.98 20.58 -16.64
CA TYR A 485 -14.36 20.98 -16.36
C TYR A 485 -14.56 22.49 -16.51
N VAL A 486 -13.63 23.30 -16.00
CA VAL A 486 -13.69 24.76 -16.11
C VAL A 486 -13.60 25.20 -17.57
N GLU A 487 -12.68 24.63 -18.34
CA GLU A 487 -12.52 24.91 -19.78
C GLU A 487 -13.84 24.67 -20.53
N ARG A 488 -14.46 23.50 -20.33
CA ARG A 488 -15.70 23.11 -21.03
C ARG A 488 -16.96 23.83 -20.56
N LYS A 489 -16.96 24.42 -19.36
CA LYS A 489 -18.07 25.23 -18.86
C LYS A 489 -18.03 26.66 -19.40
N GLY A 490 -16.84 27.15 -19.73
CA GLY A 490 -16.61 28.50 -20.25
C GLY A 490 -16.72 28.61 -21.78
N SER A 491 -16.61 27.48 -22.49
CA SER A 491 -16.94 27.32 -23.92
C SER A 491 -18.43 27.07 -24.13
#